data_AF-A0A8S3K035-F1
#
_entry.id   AF-A0A8S3K035-F1
#
_cell.length_a   1.000
_cell.length_b   1.000
_cell.length_c   1.000
_cell.angle_alpha   90.00
_cell.angle_beta   90.00
_cell.angle_gamma   90.00
#
_symmetry.space_group_name_H-M   'P 1'
#
loop_
_entity.id
_entity.type
_entity.pdbx_description
1 polymer ?
#
loop_
_entity_poly.entity_id
_entity_poly.type
_entity_poly.pdbx_seq_one_letter_code
_entity_poly.pdbx_strand_id
1 'polypeptide(L)'
;SADNTFCLWQPIIGNTTKASSFKLLLKWIVHEKEYIWFLKLDICRASQLLAIGTLDGQIQVWDLRHHMHNPAVDFVKLKNMNSKAKISRVSFNYDGSILVACSDDSRIFIWK
;
A
#
# COMPACT_ATOMS: atom_id res chain seq x y z
N SER A 1 -1.05 -6.20 -10.72
CA SER A 1 -1.29 -6.59 -12.12
C SER A 1 -0.13 -7.47 -12.59
N ALA A 2 -0.28 -8.24 -13.67
CA ALA A 2 0.76 -9.16 -14.16
C ALA A 2 2.08 -8.43 -14.53
N ASP A 3 2.05 -7.11 -14.63
CA ASP A 3 3.17 -6.21 -14.90
C ASP A 3 3.88 -5.70 -13.63
N ASN A 4 3.77 -6.39 -12.50
CA ASN A 4 4.40 -5.95 -11.24
C ASN A 4 3.98 -4.55 -10.76
N THR A 5 2.77 -4.11 -11.13
CA THR A 5 2.26 -2.81 -10.71
C THR A 5 0.99 -2.88 -9.89
N PHE A 6 0.81 -1.89 -9.03
CA PHE A 6 -0.49 -1.54 -8.48
C PHE A 6 -0.90 -0.15 -8.96
N CYS A 7 -2.21 0.06 -9.10
CA CYS A 7 -2.77 1.26 -9.68
C CYS A 7 -3.88 1.79 -8.78
N LEU A 8 -3.94 3.11 -8.62
CA LEU A 8 -5.07 3.80 -8.01
C LEU A 8 -5.96 4.35 -9.12
N TRP A 9 -7.23 3.97 -9.07
CA TRP A 9 -8.23 4.38 -10.05
C TRP A 9 -9.29 5.24 -9.37
N GLN A 10 -9.69 6.33 -10.04
CA GLN A 10 -10.83 7.13 -9.63
C GLN A 10 -12.03 6.82 -10.54
N PRO A 11 -13.19 6.44 -9.98
CA PRO A 11 -14.40 6.31 -10.77
C PRO A 11 -14.86 7.69 -11.25
N ILE A 12 -15.15 7.79 -12.55
CA ILE A 12 -15.83 8.96 -13.12
C ILE A 12 -17.32 8.63 -13.09
N ILE A 13 -18.03 9.23 -12.15
CA ILE A 13 -19.48 9.06 -12.01
C ILE A 13 -20.12 10.05 -12.97
N GLY A 14 -20.69 9.53 -14.07
CA GLY A 14 -21.57 10.31 -14.93
C GLY A 14 -22.91 10.56 -14.26
N ASN A 15 -23.76 11.40 -14.86
CA ASN A 15 -25.09 11.73 -14.34
C ASN A 15 -26.07 10.51 -14.28
N THR A 16 -25.64 9.36 -14.76
CA THR A 16 -26.36 8.09 -14.69
C THR A 16 -25.80 7.24 -13.54
N THR A 17 -26.66 6.49 -12.86
CA THR A 17 -26.37 5.72 -11.62
C THR A 17 -25.33 4.60 -11.76
N LYS A 18 -24.65 4.50 -12.90
CA LYS A 18 -23.54 3.57 -13.16
C LYS A 18 -22.29 4.36 -13.52
N ALA A 19 -21.22 4.15 -12.73
CA ALA A 19 -19.88 4.61 -13.10
C ALA A 19 -19.54 4.03 -14.49
N SER A 20 -19.44 4.92 -15.47
CA SER A 20 -19.32 4.53 -16.89
C SER A 20 -17.87 4.50 -17.36
N SER A 21 -16.95 5.13 -16.60
CA SER A 21 -15.52 5.15 -16.91
C SER A 21 -14.68 5.33 -15.64
N PHE A 22 -13.40 4.95 -15.72
CA PHE A 22 -12.41 5.08 -14.64
C PHE A 22 -11.20 5.87 -15.15
N LYS A 23 -10.69 6.78 -14.33
CA LYS A 23 -9.44 7.50 -14.58
C LYS A 23 -8.31 6.85 -13.78
N LEU A 24 -7.20 6.50 -14.45
CA LEU A 24 -5.98 6.13 -13.75
C LEU A 24 -5.44 7.38 -13.05
N LEU A 25 -5.31 7.34 -11.72
CA LEU A 25 -4.69 8.42 -10.97
C LEU A 25 -3.19 8.20 -10.86
N LEU A 26 -2.81 7.02 -10.38
CA LEU A 26 -1.44 6.70 -10.03
C LEU A 26 -1.14 5.24 -10.37
N LYS A 27 0.10 4.98 -10.80
CA LYS A 27 0.61 3.65 -11.10
C LYS A 27 2.00 3.52 -10.48
N TRP A 28 2.18 2.53 -9.62
CA TRP A 28 3.43 2.25 -8.94
C TRP A 28 4.01 0.93 -9.42
N ILE A 29 5.33 0.91 -9.57
CA ILE A 29 6.09 -0.30 -9.91
C ILE A 29 6.57 -0.92 -8.60
N VAL A 30 6.20 -2.18 -8.39
CA VAL A 30 6.74 -2.98 -7.30
C VAL A 30 8.04 -3.62 -7.81
N HIS A 31 9.16 -3.19 -7.23
CA HIS A 31 10.48 -3.66 -7.66
C HIS A 31 10.79 -5.10 -7.25
N GLU A 32 10.09 -5.65 -6.24
CA GLU A 32 10.26 -7.05 -5.82
C GLU A 32 9.45 -7.99 -6.74
N LYS A 33 10.16 -8.91 -7.40
CA LYS A 33 9.71 -9.64 -8.59
C LYS A 33 8.66 -10.72 -8.37
N GLU A 34 8.21 -10.97 -7.14
CA GLU A 34 7.50 -12.20 -6.82
C GLU A 34 6.14 -11.94 -6.16
N TYR A 35 5.09 -12.42 -6.84
CA TYR A 35 3.72 -12.65 -6.38
C TYR A 35 2.92 -11.48 -5.76
N ILE A 36 2.53 -10.50 -6.60
CA ILE A 36 1.48 -9.51 -6.23
C ILE A 36 0.14 -10.15 -5.87
N TRP A 37 -0.12 -11.37 -6.34
CA TRP A 37 -1.40 -12.08 -6.17
C TRP A 37 -1.80 -12.27 -4.69
N PHE A 38 -0.86 -12.13 -3.75
CA PHE A 38 -1.10 -12.23 -2.31
C PHE A 38 -0.88 -10.93 -1.55
N LEU A 39 -0.55 -9.84 -2.25
CA LEU A 39 -0.23 -8.57 -1.63
C LEU A 39 -1.47 -8.00 -0.95
N LYS A 40 -1.45 -7.93 0.38
CA LYS A 40 -2.46 -7.23 1.17
C LYS A 40 -1.98 -5.81 1.40
N LEU A 41 -2.76 -4.87 0.90
CA LEU A 41 -2.55 -3.43 1.06
C LEU A 41 -3.66 -2.86 1.94
N ASP A 42 -3.34 -1.80 2.67
CA ASP A 42 -4.33 -1.05 3.44
C ASP A 42 -4.18 0.45 3.23
N ILE A 43 -5.29 1.16 3.30
CA ILE A 43 -5.39 2.61 3.05
C ILE A 43 -6.03 3.28 4.26
N CYS A 44 -5.30 4.19 4.91
CA CYS A 44 -5.89 5.11 5.87
C CYS A 44 -6.49 6.30 5.13
N ARG A 45 -7.82 6.41 5.14
CA ARG A 45 -8.52 7.52 4.45
C ARG A 45 -8.31 8.88 5.11
N ALA A 46 -8.23 8.92 6.44
CA ALA A 46 -8.09 10.18 7.19
C ALA A 46 -6.73 10.84 6.88
N SER A 47 -5.66 10.06 6.91
CA SER A 47 -4.30 10.54 6.67
C SER A 47 -3.79 10.34 5.25
N GLN A 48 -4.61 9.73 4.38
CA GLN A 48 -4.29 9.43 2.98
C GLN A 48 -2.98 8.62 2.85
N LEU A 49 -2.80 7.64 3.73
CA LEU A 49 -1.63 6.77 3.73
C LEU A 49 -1.98 5.44 3.05
N LEU A 50 -1.02 4.89 2.32
CA LEU A 50 -1.08 3.55 1.74
C LEU A 50 0.09 2.73 2.31
N ALA A 51 -0.17 1.51 2.76
CA ALA A 51 0.87 0.59 3.20
C ALA A 51 0.83 -0.71 2.40
N ILE A 52 2.01 -1.25 2.10
CA ILE A 52 2.22 -2.53 1.43
C ILE A 52 3.32 -3.30 2.15
N GLY A 53 3.02 -4.53 2.55
CA GLY A 53 4.02 -5.49 3.01
C GLY A 53 4.73 -6.19 1.85
N THR A 54 6.03 -6.47 1.99
CA THR A 54 6.84 -7.17 1.00
C THR A 54 7.24 -8.58 1.46
N LEU A 55 7.85 -9.35 0.55
CA LEU A 55 8.32 -10.71 0.83
C LEU A 55 9.54 -10.71 1.76
N ASP A 56 10.35 -9.66 1.69
CA ASP A 56 11.58 -9.50 2.48
C ASP A 56 11.34 -8.97 3.90
N GLY A 57 10.09 -8.98 4.37
CA GLY A 57 9.70 -8.46 5.68
C GLY A 57 9.72 -6.93 5.77
N GLN A 58 9.77 -6.23 4.64
CA GLN A 58 9.69 -4.77 4.59
C GLN A 58 8.24 -4.33 4.45
N ILE A 59 7.95 -3.12 4.91
CA ILE A 59 6.68 -2.45 4.65
C ILE A 59 7.00 -1.12 4.02
N GLN A 60 6.35 -0.85 2.90
CA GLN A 60 6.47 0.40 2.17
C GLN A 60 5.22 1.24 2.47
N VAL A 61 5.42 2.49 2.86
CA VAL A 61 4.36 3.42 3.20
C VAL A 61 4.45 4.65 2.32
N TRP A 62 3.37 4.98 1.62
CA TRP A 62 3.24 6.17 0.79
C TRP A 62 2.26 7.14 1.41
N ASP A 63 2.58 8.43 1.33
CA ASP A 63 1.60 9.50 1.48
C ASP A 63 1.01 9.83 0.12
N LEU A 64 -0.27 9.49 -0.06
CA LEU A 64 -0.98 9.67 -1.32
C LEU A 64 -1.20 11.15 -1.67
N ARG A 65 -1.24 12.06 -0.69
CA ARG A 65 -1.38 13.51 -0.94
C ARG A 65 -0.13 14.03 -1.62
N HIS A 66 1.03 13.76 -1.01
CA HIS A 66 2.31 14.19 -1.55
C HIS A 66 2.60 13.52 -2.89
N HIS A 67 2.29 12.22 -3.02
CA HIS A 67 2.55 11.47 -4.23
C HIS A 67 1.68 11.93 -5.42
N MET A 68 0.46 12.43 -5.18
CA MET A 68 -0.39 12.99 -6.24
C MET A 68 0.14 14.33 -6.79
N HIS A 69 0.82 15.12 -5.96
CA HIS A 69 1.44 16.39 -6.36
C HIS A 69 2.85 16.23 -6.91
N ASN A 70 3.59 15.22 -6.44
CA ASN A 70 4.94 14.92 -6.87
C ASN A 70 5.12 13.39 -6.97
N PRO A 71 4.98 12.80 -8.17
CA PRO A 71 5.11 11.35 -8.36
C PRO A 71 6.54 10.84 -8.18
N ALA A 72 7.54 11.73 -8.02
CA ALA A 72 8.91 11.36 -7.68
C ALA A 72 9.13 11.11 -6.18
N VAL A 73 8.10 11.29 -5.34
CA VAL A 73 8.21 11.05 -3.88
C VAL A 73 8.33 9.55 -3.61
N ASP A 74 9.47 9.19 -3.03
CA ASP A 74 9.78 7.88 -2.48
C ASP A 74 8.93 7.55 -1.25
N PHE A 75 8.71 6.26 -1.04
CA PHE A 75 8.02 5.71 0.11
C PHE A 75 8.94 5.59 1.33
N VAL A 76 8.34 5.61 2.51
CA VAL A 76 9.03 5.25 3.74
C VAL A 76 9.12 3.73 3.83
N LYS A 77 10.32 3.21 4.09
CA LYS A 77 10.56 1.78 4.35
C LYS A 77 10.58 1.53 5.85
N LEU A 78 9.61 0.76 6.33
CA LEU A 78 9.60 0.22 7.68
C LEU A 78 10.12 -1.22 7.62
N LYS A 79 11.08 -1.55 8.49
CA LYS A 79 11.64 -2.89 8.58
C LYS A 79 11.95 -3.22 10.02
N ASN A 80 11.58 -4.43 10.45
CA ASN A 80 12.03 -4.95 11.72
C ASN A 80 13.41 -5.62 11.55
N MET A 81 14.40 -5.29 12.39
CA MET A 81 15.74 -5.89 12.28
C MET A 81 15.75 -7.39 12.63
N ASN A 82 14.78 -7.85 13.41
CA ASN A 82 14.73 -9.21 13.94
C ASN A 82 13.93 -10.18 13.06
N SER A 83 13.33 -9.70 11.97
CA SER A 83 12.56 -10.54 11.05
C SER A 83 12.77 -10.12 9.60
N LYS A 84 12.94 -11.13 8.74
CA LYS A 84 12.96 -11.00 7.29
C LYS A 84 11.81 -11.77 6.64
N ALA A 85 10.87 -12.26 7.45
CA ALA A 85 9.78 -13.08 6.96
C ALA A 85 8.72 -12.20 6.30
N LYS A 86 8.11 -12.73 5.24
CA LYS A 86 7.07 -12.07 4.45
C LYS A 86 6.02 -11.42 5.34
N ILE A 87 5.66 -10.18 5.01
CA ILE A 87 4.51 -9.52 5.62
C ILE A 87 3.24 -10.02 4.93
N SER A 88 2.39 -10.71 5.68
CA SER A 88 1.15 -11.29 5.17
C SER A 88 -0.04 -10.32 5.22
N ARG A 89 -0.02 -9.38 6.15
CA ARG A 89 -1.08 -8.38 6.38
C ARG A 89 -0.49 -7.09 6.91
N VAL A 90 -1.07 -5.98 6.51
CA VAL A 90 -0.85 -4.65 7.09
C VAL A 90 -2.20 -4.01 7.39
N SER A 91 -2.29 -3.20 8.44
CA SER A 91 -3.48 -2.42 8.74
C SER A 91 -3.17 -1.15 9.51
N PHE A 92 -3.76 -0.04 9.09
CA PHE A 92 -3.73 1.22 9.83
C PHE A 92 -4.88 1.29 10.84
N ASN A 93 -4.66 2.04 11.92
CA ASN A 93 -5.77 2.58 12.70
C ASN A 93 -6.45 3.76 11.97
N TYR A 94 -7.55 4.25 12.53
CA TYR A 94 -8.44 5.22 11.87
C TYR A 94 -7.75 6.52 11.42
N ASP A 95 -6.87 7.05 12.26
CA ASP A 95 -6.11 8.28 12.03
C ASP A 95 -4.75 8.02 11.35
N GLY A 96 -4.35 6.76 11.17
CA GLY A 96 -3.07 6.40 10.57
C GLY A 96 -1.87 6.63 11.47
N SER A 97 -2.07 6.92 12.76
CA SER A 97 -0.99 7.07 13.74
C SER A 97 -0.38 5.72 14.18
N ILE A 98 -1.05 4.61 13.88
CA ILE A 98 -0.57 3.27 14.18
C ILE A 98 -0.69 2.41 12.94
N LEU A 99 0.40 1.70 12.62
CA LEU A 99 0.42 0.65 11.62
C LEU A 99 0.74 -0.68 12.29
N VAL A 100 -0.11 -1.68 12.05
CA VAL A 100 0.10 -3.06 12.49
C VAL A 100 0.44 -3.92 11.28
N ALA A 101 1.39 -4.83 11.42
CA ALA A 101 1.69 -5.83 10.41
C ALA A 101 1.87 -7.22 11.00
N CYS A 102 1.42 -8.23 10.26
CA CYS A 102 1.64 -9.63 10.59
C CYS A 102 2.64 -10.23 9.63
N SER A 103 3.56 -11.04 10.15
CA SER A 103 4.55 -11.76 9.37
C SER A 103 4.30 -13.26 9.40
N ASP A 104 4.77 -13.96 8.35
CA ASP A 104 4.70 -15.42 8.24
C ASP A 104 5.52 -16.14 9.33
N ASP A 105 6.45 -15.46 10.02
CA ASP A 105 7.18 -16.00 11.18
C ASP A 105 6.38 -15.98 12.49
N SER A 106 5.06 -15.84 12.39
CA SER A 106 4.12 -15.77 13.53
C SER A 106 4.34 -14.56 14.43
N ARG A 107 4.94 -13.48 13.92
CA ARG A 107 5.12 -12.22 14.67
C ARG A 107 4.17 -11.14 14.19
N ILE A 108 3.87 -10.24 15.13
CA ILE A 108 3.12 -9.00 14.88
C ILE A 108 4.03 -7.83 15.21
N PHE A 109 4.03 -6.84 14.34
CA PHE A 109 4.80 -5.61 14.48
C PHE A 109 3.85 -4.43 14.55
N ILE A 110 4.21 -3.44 15.37
CA ILE A 110 3.42 -2.23 15.57
C ILE A 110 4.37 -1.03 15.47
N TRP A 111 4.02 -0.08 14.61
CA TRP A 111 4.70 1.21 14.47
C TRP A 111 3.76 2.33 14.87
N LYS A 112 4.34 3.38 15.47
CA LYS A 112 3.69 4.63 15.87
C LYS A 112 4.38 5.80 15.18
#